data_AF-A0A484L5V3-F1
#
_entry.id   AF-A0A484L5V3-F1
#
_cell.length_a   1.000
_cell.length_b   1.000
_cell.length_c   1.000
_cell.angle_alpha   90.00
_cell.angle_beta   90.00
_cell.angle_gamma   90.00
#
_symmetry.space_group_name_H-M   'P 1'
#
loop_
_entity.id
_entity.type
_entity.pdbx_description
1 polymer ?
#
loop_
_entity_poly.entity_id
_entity_poly.type
_entity_poly.pdbx_seq_one_letter_code
_entity_poly.pdbx_strand_id
1 'polypeptide(L)'
;MMASLAQFLECHKIIVILESPAPQPSAASFDMSGSKPAGRLHPQECMGKCSERCSKTQYKKACMFFCQKCCAKCLCVPPGTYGNKQFCPCYNNWKTKRGGPKCP
;
A
#
# COMPACT_ATOMS: atom_id res chain seq x y z
N MET A 1 39.51 24.46 42.04
CA MET A 1 40.92 24.46 41.56
C MET A 1 41.03 23.29 40.60
N MET A 2 40.98 23.56 39.29
CA MET A 2 42.13 23.41 38.36
C MET A 2 42.70 21.98 38.43
N ALA A 3 42.75 21.14 37.40
CA ALA A 3 42.69 21.35 35.97
C ALA A 3 42.43 19.99 35.27
N SER A 4 41.81 20.00 34.10
CA SER A 4 42.22 19.09 33.03
C SER A 4 42.04 19.83 31.70
N LEU A 5 43.12 20.51 31.32
CA LEU A 5 43.30 21.29 30.10
C LEU A 5 43.96 20.38 29.05
N ALA A 6 43.14 19.80 28.20
CA ALA A 6 43.42 19.33 26.84
C ALA A 6 42.01 19.08 26.27
N GLN A 7 41.54 19.64 25.17
CA GLN A 7 42.17 20.00 23.91
C GLN A 7 41.61 21.33 23.40
N PHE A 8 42.47 22.34 23.24
CA PHE A 8 42.25 23.52 22.41
C PHE A 8 43.53 23.79 21.60
N LEU A 9 43.66 23.12 20.45
CA LEU A 9 44.47 23.46 19.28
C LEU A 9 44.00 22.45 18.21
N GLU A 10 43.25 22.81 17.17
CA GLU A 10 43.60 23.83 16.19
C GLU A 10 42.36 24.63 15.77
N CYS A 11 42.40 25.94 16.02
CA CYS A 11 41.68 26.90 15.20
C CYS A 11 42.37 26.99 13.83
N HIS A 12 41.62 27.34 12.77
CA HIS A 12 42.11 27.76 11.44
C HIS A 12 42.31 26.74 10.30
N LYS A 13 41.27 25.98 9.93
CA LYS A 13 40.88 25.91 8.50
C LYS A 13 39.38 25.77 8.26
N ILE A 14 38.77 26.94 8.32
CA ILE A 14 37.51 27.44 7.77
C ILE A 14 37.13 26.85 6.38
N ILE A 15 35.82 26.55 6.23
CA ILE A 15 34.95 26.48 5.02
C ILE A 15 34.99 25.21 4.14
N VAL A 16 33.97 24.35 4.32
CA VAL A 16 32.92 23.96 3.34
C VAL A 16 31.79 23.29 4.16
N ILE A 17 30.76 24.01 4.59
CA ILE A 17 29.45 24.16 3.93
C ILE A 17 28.81 22.81 3.54
N LEU A 18 27.78 22.42 4.32
CA LEU A 18 26.54 21.72 3.92
C LEU A 18 26.67 20.48 3.01
N GLU A 19 26.76 19.27 3.58
CA GLU A 19 26.02 18.12 3.02
C GLU A 19 25.91 16.96 4.02
N SER A 20 24.73 16.79 4.59
CA SER A 20 24.25 15.48 5.03
C SER A 20 22.83 15.36 4.49
N PRO A 21 22.59 14.61 3.41
CA PRO A 21 21.23 14.29 3.01
C PRO A 21 20.66 13.33 4.06
N ALA A 22 19.87 13.88 4.97
CA ALA A 22 19.03 13.10 5.87
C ALA A 22 18.17 12.13 5.04
N PRO A 23 18.03 10.86 5.44
CA PRO A 23 17.14 9.93 4.76
C PRO A 23 15.70 10.44 4.90
N GLN A 24 15.08 10.78 3.77
CA GLN A 24 13.69 11.19 3.69
C GLN A 24 12.80 10.06 4.22
N PRO A 25 11.99 10.27 5.27
CA PRO A 25 10.88 9.39 5.57
C PRO A 25 9.88 9.51 4.43
N SER A 26 9.61 8.37 3.80
CA SER A 26 8.76 8.17 2.64
C SER A 26 7.52 9.05 2.64
N ALA A 27 7.28 9.68 1.49
CA ALA A 27 6.06 10.41 1.16
C ALA A 27 4.82 9.63 1.64
N ALA A 28 4.15 10.18 2.65
CA ALA A 28 2.75 9.88 2.88
C ALA A 28 1.98 10.44 1.67
N SER A 29 1.63 9.56 0.74
CA SER A 29 0.61 9.85 -0.25
C SER A 29 -0.70 10.05 0.49
N PHE A 30 -1.04 11.30 0.76
CA PHE A 30 -2.40 11.68 1.11
C PHE A 30 -3.26 11.42 -0.13
N ASP A 31 -3.79 10.20 -0.23
CA ASP A 31 -4.80 9.83 -1.22
C ASP A 31 -6.07 10.63 -0.93
N MET A 32 -6.15 11.83 -1.51
CA MET A 32 -7.41 12.52 -1.72
C MET A 32 -8.25 11.61 -2.61
N SER A 33 -9.05 10.74 -1.98
CA SER A 33 -10.09 9.93 -2.61
C SER A 33 -11.17 10.87 -3.14
N GLY A 34 -10.86 11.58 -4.22
CA GLY A 34 -11.86 12.07 -5.14
C GLY A 34 -12.58 10.85 -5.71
N SER A 35 -13.89 10.83 -5.57
CA SER A 35 -14.82 9.87 -6.14
C SER A 35 -14.56 9.72 -7.64
N LYS A 36 -13.59 8.88 -8.03
CA LYS A 36 -13.41 8.49 -9.42
C LYS A 36 -14.66 7.70 -9.81
N PRO A 37 -15.24 7.97 -10.99
CA PRO A 37 -16.35 7.16 -11.49
C PRO A 37 -15.91 5.70 -11.42
N ALA A 38 -16.81 4.83 -10.93
CA ALA A 38 -16.57 3.40 -10.74
C ALA A 38 -16.18 2.74 -12.08
N GLY A 39 -14.89 2.83 -12.42
CA GLY A 39 -14.42 2.64 -13.77
C GLY A 39 -12.93 2.42 -13.76
N ARG A 40 -12.56 1.15 -13.56
CA ARG A 40 -11.21 0.59 -13.59
C ARG A 40 -10.24 1.15 -12.53
N LEU A 41 -10.09 0.38 -11.46
CA LEU A 41 -9.00 0.48 -10.49
C LEU A 41 -7.65 0.28 -11.19
N HIS A 42 -6.61 1.02 -10.82
CA HIS A 42 -5.26 0.68 -11.29
C HIS A 42 -4.72 -0.57 -10.58
N PRO A 43 -3.86 -1.37 -11.25
CA PRO A 43 -3.24 -2.54 -10.62
C PRO A 43 -2.52 -2.24 -9.30
N GLN A 44 -1.98 -1.02 -9.14
CA GLN A 44 -1.31 -0.58 -7.92
C GLN A 44 -2.28 -0.40 -6.74
N GLU A 45 -3.52 0.02 -7.00
CA GLU A 45 -4.54 0.26 -5.97
C GLU A 45 -5.23 -1.06 -5.52
N CYS A 46 -5.01 -2.16 -6.23
CA CYS A 46 -5.51 -3.49 -5.85
C CYS A 46 -5.05 -3.91 -4.45
N MET A 47 -3.83 -3.54 -4.05
CA MET A 47 -3.26 -3.91 -2.76
C MET A 47 -4.09 -3.37 -1.60
N GLY A 48 -4.44 -2.08 -1.64
CA GLY A 48 -5.24 -1.42 -0.61
C GLY A 48 -6.66 -1.98 -0.56
N LYS A 49 -7.34 -2.06 -1.71
CA LYS A 49 -8.72 -2.58 -1.78
C LYS A 49 -8.84 -4.04 -1.36
N CYS A 50 -7.87 -4.89 -1.72
CA CYS A 50 -7.85 -6.28 -1.29
C CYS A 50 -7.53 -6.43 0.20
N SER A 51 -6.73 -5.52 0.77
CA SER A 51 -6.48 -5.46 2.21
C SER A 51 -7.77 -5.18 2.99
N GLU A 52 -8.58 -4.22 2.53
CA GLU A 52 -9.89 -3.96 3.12
C GLU A 52 -10.81 -5.17 3.00
N ARG A 53 -10.91 -5.78 1.81
CA ARG A 53 -11.76 -6.95 1.55
C ARG A 53 -11.42 -8.14 2.45
N CYS A 54 -10.12 -8.41 2.61
CA CYS A 54 -9.61 -9.56 3.34
C CYS A 54 -9.37 -9.27 4.84
N SER A 55 -9.70 -8.07 5.33
CA SER A 55 -9.42 -7.64 6.70
C SER A 55 -10.10 -8.52 7.76
N LYS A 56 -11.33 -8.96 7.50
CA LYS A 56 -12.17 -9.73 8.45
C LYS A 56 -12.15 -11.25 8.24
N THR A 57 -11.39 -11.77 7.28
CA THR A 57 -11.28 -13.23 7.10
C THR A 57 -10.16 -13.80 7.95
N GLN A 58 -10.34 -15.02 8.43
CA GLN A 58 -9.28 -15.82 9.05
C GLN A 58 -8.24 -16.28 8.01
N TYR A 59 -8.65 -16.47 6.75
CA TYR A 59 -7.79 -16.96 5.66
C TYR A 59 -7.12 -15.81 4.89
N LYS A 60 -6.48 -14.88 5.60
CA LYS A 60 -5.95 -13.62 5.01
C LYS A 60 -5.04 -13.84 3.81
N LYS A 61 -4.10 -14.80 3.90
CA LYS A 61 -3.13 -15.09 2.83
C LYS A 61 -3.80 -15.60 1.55
N ALA A 62 -4.69 -16.59 1.68
CA ALA A 62 -5.43 -17.12 0.55
C ALA A 62 -6.37 -16.07 -0.06
N CYS A 63 -7.11 -15.33 0.78
CA CYS A 63 -7.98 -14.26 0.33
C CYS A 63 -7.21 -13.20 -0.47
N MET A 64 -6.07 -12.73 0.05
CA MET A 64 -5.27 -11.71 -0.63
C MET A 64 -4.78 -12.20 -2.00
N PHE A 65 -4.30 -13.44 -2.08
CA PHE A 65 -3.84 -14.04 -3.33
C PHE A 65 -4.94 -14.09 -4.39
N PHE A 66 -6.14 -14.57 -4.03
CA PHE A 66 -7.25 -14.63 -4.98
C PHE A 66 -7.80 -13.23 -5.30
N CYS A 67 -7.91 -12.35 -4.32
CA CYS A 67 -8.37 -10.98 -4.53
C CYS A 67 -7.46 -10.24 -5.51
N GLN A 68 -6.14 -10.27 -5.32
CA GLN A 68 -5.19 -9.62 -6.22
C GLN A 68 -5.26 -10.20 -7.64
N LYS A 69 -5.40 -11.52 -7.78
CA LYS A 69 -5.56 -12.17 -9.08
C LYS A 69 -6.83 -11.72 -9.80
N CYS A 70 -7.95 -11.64 -9.08
CA CYS A 70 -9.21 -11.15 -9.61
C CYS A 70 -9.14 -9.65 -9.93
N CYS A 71 -8.47 -8.87 -9.09
CA CYS A 71 -8.28 -7.44 -9.27
C CYS A 71 -7.39 -7.14 -10.48
N ALA A 72 -6.29 -7.85 -10.69
CA ALA A 72 -5.46 -7.66 -11.87
C ALA A 72 -6.21 -7.97 -13.18
N LYS A 73 -7.16 -8.91 -13.15
CA LYS A 73 -7.96 -9.25 -14.33
C LYS A 73 -9.12 -8.29 -14.57
N CYS A 74 -9.87 -7.99 -13.51
CA CYS A 74 -11.14 -7.27 -13.59
C CYS A 74 -11.00 -5.79 -13.27
N LEU A 75 -9.87 -5.38 -12.68
CA LEU A 75 -9.55 -4.01 -12.27
C LEU A 75 -10.68 -3.40 -11.43
N CYS A 76 -11.29 -4.22 -10.56
CA CYS A 76 -12.44 -3.87 -9.75
C CYS A 76 -12.45 -4.77 -8.51
N VAL A 77 -12.60 -4.19 -7.34
CA VAL A 77 -12.79 -4.89 -6.07
C VAL A 77 -14.06 -4.34 -5.44
N PRO A 78 -15.08 -5.18 -5.18
CA PRO A 78 -16.35 -4.69 -4.65
C PRO A 78 -16.19 -4.17 -3.22
N PRO A 79 -16.99 -3.18 -2.78
CA PRO A 79 -16.84 -2.53 -1.48
C PRO A 79 -17.28 -3.45 -0.31
N GLY A 80 -16.66 -3.27 0.85
CA GLY A 80 -16.93 -4.04 2.06
C GLY A 80 -16.04 -5.27 2.21
N THR A 81 -16.36 -6.13 3.17
CA THR A 81 -15.60 -7.37 3.47
C THR A 81 -16.31 -8.62 2.99
N TYR A 82 -17.64 -8.64 3.00
CA TYR A 82 -18.49 -9.72 2.46
C TYR A 82 -19.51 -9.20 1.43
N GLY A 83 -20.02 -10.06 0.54
CA GLY A 83 -21.07 -9.71 -0.42
C GLY A 83 -20.68 -8.69 -1.50
N ASN A 84 -21.66 -7.94 -2.03
CA ASN A 84 -21.49 -6.83 -2.98
C ASN A 84 -20.82 -7.17 -4.31
N LYS A 85 -20.80 -8.44 -4.70
CA LYS A 85 -20.15 -8.86 -5.93
C LYS A 85 -20.86 -8.31 -7.18
N GLN A 86 -22.15 -7.98 -7.11
CA GLN A 86 -22.89 -7.36 -8.22
C GLN A 86 -22.32 -6.02 -8.70
N PHE A 87 -21.59 -5.28 -7.85
CA PHE A 87 -20.95 -4.02 -8.24
C PHE A 87 -19.80 -4.22 -9.23
N CYS A 88 -19.16 -5.40 -9.22
CA CYS A 88 -18.08 -5.76 -10.13
C CYS A 88 -18.45 -7.05 -10.88
N PRO A 89 -19.17 -6.98 -12.02
CA PRO A 89 -19.66 -8.17 -12.74
C PRO A 89 -18.54 -9.17 -13.11
N CYS A 90 -17.38 -8.67 -13.55
CA CYS A 90 -16.22 -9.53 -13.86
C CYS A 90 -15.73 -10.31 -12.63
N TYR A 91 -15.65 -9.65 -11.47
CA TYR A 91 -15.21 -10.26 -10.22
C TYR A 91 -16.21 -11.33 -9.74
N ASN A 92 -17.51 -11.10 -9.94
CA ASN A 92 -18.57 -12.05 -9.59
C ASN A 92 -18.61 -13.28 -10.52
N ASN A 93 -18.40 -13.05 -11.82
CA ASN A 93 -18.51 -14.07 -12.86
C ASN A 93 -17.27 -14.96 -12.96
N TRP A 94 -16.19 -14.63 -12.26
CA TRP A 94 -15.02 -15.48 -12.18
C TRP A 94 -15.29 -16.72 -11.32
N LYS A 95 -15.45 -17.86 -11.97
CA LYS A 95 -15.70 -19.16 -11.35
C LYS A 95 -14.50 -20.11 -11.46
N THR A 96 -14.46 -21.08 -10.56
CA THR A 96 -13.56 -22.24 -10.65
C THR A 96 -14.12 -23.26 -11.64
N LYS A 97 -13.32 -24.27 -12.04
CA LYS A 97 -13.79 -25.36 -12.92
C LYS A 97 -14.98 -26.14 -12.33
N ARG A 98 -15.15 -26.11 -11.00
CA ARG A 98 -16.26 -26.76 -10.27
C ARG A 98 -17.48 -25.85 -10.11
N GLY A 99 -17.51 -24.68 -10.75
CA GLY A 99 -18.62 -23.72 -10.71
C GLY A 99 -18.66 -22.79 -9.50
N GLY A 100 -17.87 -23.07 -8.44
CA GLY A 100 -17.81 -22.21 -7.25
C GLY A 100 -17.16 -20.83 -7.50
N PRO A 101 -17.44 -19.82 -6.66
CA PRO A 101 -16.83 -18.50 -6.77
C PRO A 101 -15.31 -18.58 -6.61
N LYS A 102 -14.57 -17.97 -7.53
CA LYS A 102 -13.10 -17.95 -7.49
C LYS A 102 -12.55 -16.76 -6.70
N CYS A 103 -13.27 -15.66 -6.70
CA CYS A 103 -12.88 -14.42 -6.05
C CYS A 103 -13.55 -14.29 -4.68
N PRO A 104 -12.82 -13.87 -3.62
CA PRO A 104 -13.32 -13.78 -2.25
C PRO A 104 -14.49 -12.82 -2.10
#